data_AF-A0A2M8ZBD9-F1
#
_entry.id   AF-A0A2M8ZBD9-F1
#
_cell.length_a   1.000
_cell.length_b   1.000
_cell.length_c   1.000
_cell.angle_alpha   90.00
_cell.angle_beta   90.00
_cell.angle_gamma   90.00
#
_symmetry.space_group_name_H-M   'P 1'
#
loop_
_entity.id
_entity.type
_entity.pdbx_description
1 polymer ?
#
loop_
_entity_poly.entity_id
_entity_poly.type
_entity_poly.pdbx_seq_one_letter_code
_entity_poly.pdbx_strand_id
1 'polypeptide(L)'
;MKEKLYEIPLNDAMDADDECLFCFLERKAEQELMDFVLGSCASYMESDTREATDRSGFCRIHQKKMFDYGNALGNGWILKTYYKKLIKEMKEEFKEFSPGKTSLKDRLTGKTGNGNSISAWIEGKEKTCYICDRFSESYERYVATFFHLYKKDFVFREKLEKSKGFCLHHFADLCSGADKYLSDKERKEFYPVIFQIMEQNMERISGDVDWFIEKFDYLNKDADWKQSKDAVQRGMQKLRGGYPADPAYKQR
;
A
#
# COMPACT_ATOMS: atom_id res chain seq x y z
N MET A 1 -5.99 2.93 25.14
CA MET A 1 -4.67 3.59 25.00
C MET A 1 -4.07 3.40 23.61
N LYS A 2 -4.17 2.21 22.99
CA LYS A 2 -3.63 1.96 21.64
C LYS A 2 -4.36 2.70 20.50
N GLU A 3 -5.68 2.86 20.57
CA GLU A 3 -6.48 3.57 19.54
C GLU A 3 -6.10 5.06 19.44
N LYS A 4 -5.91 5.75 20.58
CA LYS A 4 -5.52 7.17 20.64
C LYS A 4 -4.25 7.53 19.86
N LEU A 5 -3.33 6.58 19.70
CA LEU A 5 -2.08 6.81 18.95
C LEU A 5 -2.36 7.01 17.45
N TYR A 6 -3.37 6.33 16.91
CA TYR A 6 -3.71 6.35 15.48
C TYR A 6 -4.78 7.40 15.14
N GLU A 7 -5.39 8.04 16.14
CA GLU A 7 -6.37 9.11 15.94
C GLU A 7 -5.71 10.36 15.34
N ILE A 8 -4.50 10.72 15.77
CA ILE A 8 -3.78 11.90 15.26
C ILE A 8 -3.47 11.72 13.76
N PRO A 9 -2.79 10.65 13.30
CA PRO A 9 -2.54 10.48 11.87
C PRO A 9 -3.80 10.44 11.02
N LEU A 10 -4.90 9.84 11.52
CA LEU A 10 -6.18 9.81 10.80
C LEU A 10 -6.77 11.21 10.64
N ASN A 11 -6.75 12.04 11.68
CA ASN A 11 -7.21 13.41 11.59
C ASN A 11 -6.31 14.26 10.68
N ASP A 12 -4.99 14.13 10.78
CA ASP A 12 -4.04 14.78 9.87
C ASP A 12 -4.34 14.41 8.40
N ALA A 13 -4.66 13.14 8.15
CA ALA A 13 -4.94 12.64 6.81
C ALA A 13 -6.33 13.08 6.30
N MET A 14 -7.31 13.27 7.18
CA MET A 14 -8.57 13.94 6.83
C MET A 14 -8.35 15.42 6.50
N ASP A 15 -7.49 16.10 7.26
CA ASP A 15 -7.19 17.53 7.10
C ASP A 15 -6.30 17.82 5.88
N ALA A 16 -5.59 16.80 5.37
CA ALA A 16 -4.82 16.89 4.13
C ALA A 16 -5.70 17.05 2.87
N ASP A 17 -7.00 16.79 2.95
CA ASP A 17 -7.97 16.88 1.84
C ASP A 17 -7.49 16.14 0.57
N ASP A 18 -6.90 14.95 0.75
CA ASP A 18 -6.42 14.11 -0.34
C ASP A 18 -7.56 13.32 -1.01
N GLU A 19 -7.31 12.72 -2.17
CA GLU A 19 -8.29 11.88 -2.90
C GLU A 19 -8.64 10.59 -2.15
N CYS A 20 -7.77 10.12 -1.25
CA CYS A 20 -8.06 9.00 -0.37
C CYS A 20 -7.26 9.12 0.92
N LEU A 21 -7.99 9.18 2.04
CA LEU A 21 -7.45 9.15 3.41
C LEU A 21 -6.41 8.04 3.61
N PHE A 22 -6.76 6.83 3.22
CA PHE A 22 -5.92 5.67 3.47
C PHE A 22 -4.67 5.71 2.60
N CYS A 23 -4.75 6.08 1.31
CA CYS A 23 -3.56 6.29 0.47
C CYS A 23 -2.57 7.26 1.11
N PHE A 24 -3.05 8.36 1.68
CA PHE A 24 -2.21 9.33 2.39
C PHE A 24 -1.48 8.68 3.57
N LEU A 25 -2.20 7.91 4.39
CA LEU A 25 -1.62 7.17 5.50
C LEU A 25 -0.59 6.13 5.03
N GLU A 26 -0.87 5.39 3.95
CA GLU A 26 0.08 4.41 3.42
C GLU A 26 1.37 5.07 2.97
N ARG A 27 1.26 6.16 2.21
CA ARG A 27 2.42 6.91 1.73
C ARG A 27 3.24 7.42 2.91
N LYS A 28 2.61 8.05 3.90
CA LYS A 28 3.30 8.59 5.08
C LYS A 28 4.00 7.48 5.88
N ALA A 29 3.29 6.39 6.15
CA ALA A 29 3.84 5.26 6.90
C ALA A 29 4.99 4.57 6.14
N GLU A 30 4.87 4.41 4.81
CA GLU A 30 5.94 3.85 3.99
C GLU A 30 7.19 4.75 4.01
N GLN A 31 7.02 6.07 3.88
CA GLN A 31 8.13 7.03 3.93
C GLN A 31 8.83 7.02 5.29
N GLU A 32 8.07 7.00 6.38
CA GLU A 32 8.60 6.88 7.75
C GLU A 32 9.37 5.57 7.96
N LEU A 33 8.87 4.46 7.42
CA LEU A 33 9.57 3.17 7.45
C LEU A 33 10.85 3.18 6.59
N MET A 34 10.83 3.86 5.44
CA MET A 34 12.03 4.04 4.62
C MET A 34 13.08 4.88 5.35
N ASP A 35 12.68 5.97 6.00
CA ASP A 35 13.59 6.79 6.83
C ASP A 35 14.13 6.00 8.03
N PHE A 36 13.30 5.15 8.65
CA PHE A 36 13.73 4.26 9.73
C PHE A 36 14.80 3.26 9.28
N VAL A 37 14.65 2.68 8.09
CA VAL A 37 15.57 1.65 7.56
C VAL A 37 16.82 2.27 6.91
N LEU A 38 16.70 3.40 6.20
CA LEU A 38 17.75 3.96 5.34
C LEU A 38 18.11 5.42 5.63
N GLY A 39 17.44 6.11 6.54
CA GLY A 39 17.71 7.52 6.85
C GLY A 39 19.07 7.76 7.50
N SER A 40 19.39 9.03 7.71
CA SER A 40 20.68 9.47 8.28
C SER A 40 20.93 8.97 9.72
N CYS A 41 19.85 8.64 10.44
CA CYS A 41 19.87 7.97 11.74
C CYS A 41 19.23 6.57 11.67
N ALA A 42 19.43 5.85 10.56
CA ALA A 42 18.80 4.55 10.33
C ALA A 42 19.06 3.57 11.49
N SER A 43 17.98 3.05 12.05
CA SER A 43 18.01 1.98 13.05
C SER A 43 18.42 0.64 12.46
N TYR A 44 18.68 0.54 11.15
CA TYR A 44 19.24 -0.68 10.54
C TYR A 44 20.54 -1.17 11.19
N MET A 45 21.32 -0.26 11.81
CA MET A 45 22.52 -0.65 12.53
C MET A 45 22.24 -1.40 13.85
N GLU A 46 21.02 -1.33 14.38
CA GLU A 46 20.54 -2.10 15.52
C GLU A 46 20.36 -3.57 15.13
N SER A 47 20.79 -4.48 16.00
CA SER A 47 20.84 -5.92 15.72
C SER A 47 19.47 -6.51 15.37
N ASP A 48 18.45 -6.09 16.10
CA ASP A 48 17.07 -6.52 16.02
C ASP A 48 16.40 -6.02 14.73
N THR A 49 16.66 -4.79 14.31
CA THR A 49 16.23 -4.29 13.01
C THR A 49 16.91 -5.04 11.87
N ARG A 50 18.23 -5.25 11.95
CA ARG A 50 18.99 -6.01 10.95
C ARG A 50 18.44 -7.44 10.81
N GLU A 51 18.28 -8.16 11.92
CA GLU A 51 17.74 -9.52 11.91
C GLU A 51 16.34 -9.60 11.30
N ALA A 52 15.47 -8.62 11.59
CA ALA A 52 14.13 -8.55 11.01
C ALA A 52 14.17 -8.28 9.50
N THR A 53 15.02 -7.35 9.05
CA THR A 53 15.19 -7.08 7.61
C THR A 53 15.82 -8.26 6.86
N ASP A 54 16.77 -8.97 7.47
CA ASP A 54 17.34 -10.20 6.91
C ASP A 54 16.30 -11.33 6.86
N ARG A 55 15.34 -11.34 7.80
CA ARG A 55 14.23 -12.30 7.85
C ARG A 55 13.26 -12.12 6.69
N SER A 56 12.69 -10.92 6.57
CA SER A 56 11.62 -10.64 5.59
C SER A 56 12.15 -10.24 4.22
N GLY A 57 13.37 -9.73 4.11
CA GLY A 57 13.86 -9.12 2.88
C GLY A 57 13.01 -7.93 2.44
N PHE A 58 13.08 -7.59 1.15
CA PHE A 58 12.31 -6.50 0.55
C PHE A 58 11.75 -6.93 -0.80
N CYS A 59 10.48 -6.59 -1.05
CA CYS A 59 9.82 -6.90 -2.32
C CYS A 59 10.42 -6.07 -3.47
N ARG A 60 10.12 -6.45 -4.71
CA ARG A 60 10.58 -5.74 -5.92
C ARG A 60 10.28 -4.24 -5.89
N ILE A 61 9.10 -3.85 -5.40
CA ILE A 61 8.69 -2.44 -5.33
C ILE A 61 9.56 -1.69 -4.32
N HIS A 62 9.72 -2.24 -3.11
CA HIS A 62 10.53 -1.60 -2.07
C HIS A 62 12.02 -1.59 -2.39
N GLN A 63 12.55 -2.61 -3.08
CA GLN A 63 13.93 -2.56 -3.59
C GLN A 63 14.14 -1.37 -4.53
N LYS A 64 13.19 -1.09 -5.43
CA LYS A 64 13.27 0.07 -6.31
C LYS A 64 13.18 1.38 -5.54
N LYS A 65 12.22 1.50 -4.62
CA LYS A 65 12.05 2.72 -3.79
C LYS A 65 13.27 2.98 -2.91
N MET A 66 13.84 1.94 -2.30
CA MET A 66 15.06 2.02 -1.49
C MET A 66 16.27 2.47 -2.30
N PHE A 67 16.39 2.04 -3.55
CA PHE A 67 17.42 2.53 -4.46
C PHE A 67 17.23 4.01 -4.81
N ASP A 68 16.00 4.40 -5.16
CA ASP A 68 15.68 5.79 -5.51
C ASP A 68 15.81 6.75 -4.33
N TYR A 69 15.59 6.24 -3.11
CA TYR A 69 15.75 6.96 -1.87
C TYR A 69 17.17 7.48 -1.65
N GLY A 70 18.17 6.73 -2.11
CA GLY A 70 19.58 7.04 -1.93
C GLY A 70 20.23 6.22 -0.82
N ASN A 71 21.18 6.81 -0.10
CA ASN A 71 22.03 6.11 0.88
C ASN A 71 22.62 4.77 0.35
N ALA A 72 23.52 4.87 -0.64
CA ALA A 72 24.16 3.71 -1.27
C ALA A 72 24.90 2.81 -0.26
N LEU A 73 25.49 3.39 0.79
CA LEU A 73 26.19 2.63 1.83
C LEU A 73 25.21 1.81 2.67
N GLY A 74 24.09 2.40 3.12
CA GLY A 74 23.05 1.70 3.87
C GLY A 74 22.45 0.54 3.08
N ASN A 75 22.07 0.80 1.82
CA ASN A 75 21.63 -0.23 0.89
C ASN A 75 22.69 -1.34 0.71
N GLY A 76 23.97 -0.98 0.57
CA GLY A 76 25.07 -1.93 0.47
C GLY A 76 25.18 -2.85 1.70
N TRP A 77 24.96 -2.31 2.90
CA TRP A 77 24.97 -3.12 4.12
C TRP A 77 23.78 -4.05 4.25
N ILE A 78 22.57 -3.62 3.87
CA ILE A 78 21.37 -4.45 3.82
C ILE A 78 21.57 -5.61 2.84
N LEU A 79 22.05 -5.30 1.63
CA LEU A 79 22.33 -6.33 0.63
C LEU A 79 23.38 -7.31 1.13
N LYS A 80 24.48 -6.83 1.74
CA LYS A 80 25.56 -7.69 2.23
C LYS A 80 25.09 -8.75 3.22
N THR A 81 24.23 -8.41 4.17
CA THR A 81 23.74 -9.37 5.17
C THR A 81 22.72 -10.32 4.56
N TYR A 82 21.80 -9.79 3.75
CA TYR A 82 20.79 -10.60 3.07
C TYR A 82 21.42 -11.60 2.08
N TYR A 83 22.42 -11.19 1.29
CA TYR A 83 23.17 -12.11 0.41
C TYR A 83 23.85 -13.23 1.19
N LYS A 84 24.50 -12.92 2.31
CA LYS A 84 25.15 -13.95 3.14
C LYS A 84 24.15 -15.00 3.63
N LYS A 85 22.97 -14.53 4.05
CA LYS A 85 21.88 -15.41 4.48
C LYS A 85 21.35 -16.26 3.32
N LEU A 86 20.98 -15.61 2.20
CA LEU A 86 20.45 -16.32 1.03
C LEU A 86 21.43 -17.34 0.47
N ILE A 87 22.73 -17.04 0.42
CA ILE A 87 23.74 -18.01 -0.05
C ILE A 87 23.80 -19.24 0.87
N LYS A 88 23.59 -19.07 2.19
CA LYS A 88 23.53 -20.19 3.13
C LYS A 88 22.29 -21.05 2.87
N GLU A 89 21.11 -20.43 2.85
CA GLU A 89 19.84 -21.13 2.59
C GLU A 89 19.85 -21.82 1.22
N MET A 90 20.35 -21.14 0.18
CA MET A 90 20.45 -21.68 -1.18
C MET A 90 21.31 -22.94 -1.24
N LYS A 91 22.42 -23.00 -0.48
CA LYS A 91 23.25 -24.21 -0.41
C LYS A 91 22.51 -25.38 0.25
N GLU A 92 21.66 -25.11 1.23
CA GLU A 92 20.84 -26.10 1.91
C GLU A 92 19.75 -26.62 0.96
N GLU A 93 18.98 -25.72 0.35
CA GLU A 93 17.94 -26.04 -0.64
C GLU A 93 18.49 -26.81 -1.84
N PHE A 94 19.65 -26.41 -2.39
CA PHE A 94 20.25 -27.08 -3.54
C PHE A 94 20.80 -28.46 -3.21
N LYS A 95 21.20 -28.70 -1.95
CA LYS A 95 21.66 -30.00 -1.50
C LYS A 95 20.48 -30.97 -1.35
N GLU A 96 19.33 -30.48 -0.91
CA GLU A 96 18.11 -31.28 -0.71
C GLU A 96 17.30 -31.46 -2.00
N PHE A 97 17.48 -30.56 -2.97
CA PHE A 97 16.78 -30.63 -4.23
C PHE A 97 17.17 -31.86 -5.05
N SER A 98 16.15 -32.59 -5.50
CA SER A 98 16.28 -33.58 -6.56
C SER A 98 15.16 -33.37 -7.58
N PRO A 99 15.46 -33.47 -8.90
CA PRO A 99 14.43 -33.39 -9.91
C PRO A 99 13.38 -34.49 -9.70
N GLY A 100 12.12 -34.09 -9.52
CA GLY A 100 11.02 -35.05 -9.38
C GLY A 100 10.91 -35.93 -10.63
N LYS A 101 10.66 -37.23 -10.42
CA LYS A 101 10.32 -38.13 -11.53
C LYS A 101 8.87 -37.88 -11.93
N THR A 102 8.63 -37.48 -13.18
CA THR A 102 7.27 -37.35 -13.70
C THR A 102 6.59 -38.72 -13.66
N SER A 103 5.53 -38.88 -12.87
CA SER A 103 4.80 -40.15 -12.85
C SER A 103 3.93 -40.30 -14.10
N LEU A 104 3.65 -41.54 -14.50
CA LEU A 104 2.71 -41.83 -15.59
C LEU A 104 1.32 -41.24 -15.33
N LYS A 105 0.93 -41.12 -14.04
CA LYS A 105 -0.33 -40.50 -13.62
C LYS A 105 -0.35 -38.99 -13.84
N ASP A 106 0.79 -38.31 -13.63
CA ASP A 106 0.93 -36.87 -13.88
C ASP A 106 0.86 -36.56 -15.39
N ARG A 107 1.41 -37.46 -16.23
CA ARG A 107 1.27 -37.38 -17.69
C ARG A 107 -0.17 -37.59 -18.17
N LEU A 108 -0.92 -38.52 -17.54
CA LEU A 108 -2.31 -38.81 -17.92
C LEU A 108 -3.33 -37.79 -17.42
N THR A 109 -3.06 -37.15 -16.28
CA THR A 109 -4.02 -36.22 -15.65
C THR A 109 -3.74 -34.75 -15.96
N GLY A 110 -2.64 -34.44 -16.67
CA GLY A 110 -2.19 -33.07 -16.92
C GLY A 110 -1.82 -32.29 -15.65
N LYS A 111 -1.84 -32.93 -14.48
CA LYS A 111 -1.42 -32.36 -13.21
C LYS A 111 0.06 -32.61 -13.06
N THR A 112 0.84 -31.54 -13.06
CA THR A 112 2.23 -31.60 -12.62
C THR A 112 2.25 -32.04 -11.16
N GLY A 113 2.89 -33.20 -10.88
CA GLY A 113 3.17 -33.67 -9.52
C GLY A 113 3.95 -32.61 -8.73
N ASN A 114 3.93 -32.74 -7.39
CA ASN A 114 4.53 -31.83 -6.38
C ASN A 114 5.49 -30.78 -6.97
N GLY A 115 5.11 -29.51 -6.90
CA GLY A 115 5.82 -28.38 -7.51
C GLY A 115 7.32 -28.32 -7.14
N ASN A 116 8.08 -27.61 -7.97
CA ASN A 116 9.52 -27.45 -7.78
C ASN A 116 9.81 -26.76 -6.42
N SER A 117 10.48 -27.45 -5.49
CA SER A 117 10.75 -26.91 -4.14
C SER A 117 11.61 -25.64 -4.17
N ILE A 118 12.53 -25.52 -5.13
CA ILE A 118 13.31 -24.28 -5.34
C ILE A 118 12.40 -23.13 -5.77
N SER A 119 11.43 -23.38 -6.67
CA SER A 119 10.42 -22.37 -7.04
C SER A 119 9.61 -21.95 -5.82
N ALA A 120 9.12 -22.91 -5.04
CA ALA A 120 8.35 -22.64 -3.83
C ALA A 120 9.15 -21.85 -2.78
N TRP A 121 10.45 -22.15 -2.61
CA TRP A 121 11.35 -21.41 -1.74
C TRP A 121 11.52 -19.96 -2.22
N ILE A 122 11.78 -19.74 -3.51
CA ILE A 122 11.91 -18.41 -4.12
C ILE A 122 10.60 -17.62 -3.96
N GLU A 123 9.45 -18.23 -4.28
CA GLU A 123 8.13 -17.61 -4.12
C GLU A 123 7.86 -17.23 -2.65
N GLY A 124 8.33 -18.03 -1.70
CA GLY A 124 8.27 -17.72 -0.28
C GLY A 124 9.02 -16.43 0.08
N LYS A 125 10.20 -16.20 -0.53
CA LYS A 125 10.98 -14.96 -0.36
C LYS A 125 10.36 -13.76 -1.06
N GLU A 126 9.72 -13.96 -2.21
CA GLU A 126 9.07 -12.87 -2.95
C GLU A 126 7.79 -12.36 -2.27
N LYS A 127 7.17 -13.19 -1.41
CA LYS A 127 5.96 -12.85 -0.66
C LYS A 127 6.21 -12.03 0.61
N THR A 128 7.46 -11.93 1.06
CA THR A 128 7.81 -11.22 2.29
C THR A 128 8.45 -9.88 1.99
N CYS A 129 8.16 -8.87 2.81
CA CYS A 129 8.87 -7.60 2.73
C CYS A 129 8.77 -6.86 4.06
N TYR A 130 9.91 -6.50 4.64
CA TYR A 130 9.96 -5.82 5.92
C TYR A 130 9.08 -4.56 5.99
N ILE A 131 9.07 -3.74 4.93
CA ILE A 131 8.25 -2.52 4.87
C ILE A 131 6.77 -2.87 4.72
N CYS A 132 6.40 -3.78 3.80
CA CYS A 132 5.01 -4.22 3.64
C CYS A 132 4.45 -4.82 4.93
N ASP A 133 5.21 -5.69 5.59
CA ASP A 133 4.79 -6.41 6.78
C ASP A 133 4.46 -5.41 7.90
N ARG A 134 5.37 -4.48 8.19
CA ARG A 134 5.17 -3.44 9.23
C ARG A 134 4.06 -2.44 8.88
N PHE A 135 3.95 -2.10 7.61
CA PHE A 135 2.87 -1.25 7.15
C PHE A 135 1.51 -1.93 7.38
N SER A 136 1.38 -3.21 6.99
CA SER A 136 0.14 -3.98 7.13
C SER A 136 -0.32 -4.08 8.59
N GLU A 137 0.60 -4.30 9.53
CA GLU A 137 0.32 -4.30 10.97
C GLU A 137 -0.23 -2.96 11.48
N SER A 138 0.21 -1.85 10.89
CA SER A 138 -0.25 -0.51 11.23
C SER A 138 -1.58 -0.19 10.53
N TYR A 139 -1.75 -0.65 9.30
CA TYR A 139 -2.94 -0.44 8.48
C TYR A 139 -4.22 -0.97 9.14
N GLU A 140 -4.19 -2.19 9.67
CA GLU A 140 -5.35 -2.76 10.38
C GLU A 140 -5.82 -1.88 11.55
N ARG A 141 -4.86 -1.20 12.20
CA ARG A 141 -5.14 -0.29 13.32
C ARG A 141 -5.70 1.03 12.85
N TYR A 142 -5.28 1.54 11.69
CA TYR A 142 -5.91 2.70 11.05
C TYR A 142 -7.36 2.39 10.70
N VAL A 143 -7.67 1.23 10.12
CA VAL A 143 -9.05 0.84 9.83
C VAL A 143 -9.89 0.74 11.11
N ALA A 144 -9.37 0.08 12.15
CA ALA A 144 -10.08 0.00 13.43
C ALA A 144 -10.34 1.39 14.05
N THR A 145 -9.35 2.28 13.99
CA THR A 145 -9.44 3.64 14.56
C THR A 145 -10.35 4.54 13.72
N PHE A 146 -10.42 4.34 12.40
CA PHE A 146 -11.41 5.01 11.55
C PHE A 146 -12.83 4.75 12.06
N PHE A 147 -13.19 3.49 12.31
CA PHE A 147 -14.53 3.16 12.83
C PHE A 147 -14.73 3.62 14.26
N HIS A 148 -13.67 3.63 15.08
CA HIS A 148 -13.72 4.22 16.41
C HIS A 148 -14.12 5.71 16.36
N LEU A 149 -13.45 6.49 15.50
CA LEU A 149 -13.72 7.90 15.29
C LEU A 149 -15.10 8.11 14.66
N TYR A 150 -15.46 7.34 13.63
CA TYR A 150 -16.78 7.42 13.00
C TYR A 150 -17.93 7.28 14.02
N LYS A 151 -17.80 6.37 14.99
CA LYS A 151 -18.84 6.16 16.03
C LYS A 151 -18.93 7.30 17.04
N LYS A 152 -17.79 7.88 17.42
CA LYS A 152 -17.68 8.73 18.62
C LYS A 152 -17.51 10.21 18.32
N ASP A 153 -17.00 10.54 17.15
CA ASP A 153 -16.62 11.89 16.78
C ASP A 153 -17.53 12.40 15.66
N PHE A 154 -18.35 13.40 16.01
CA PHE A 154 -19.23 14.06 15.05
C PHE A 154 -18.45 14.91 14.04
N VAL A 155 -17.37 15.56 14.47
CA VAL A 155 -16.53 16.40 13.59
C VAL A 155 -15.84 15.51 12.56
N PHE A 156 -15.37 14.32 12.97
CA PHE A 156 -14.81 13.35 12.03
C PHE A 156 -15.82 12.92 10.96
N ARG A 157 -17.08 12.66 11.34
CA ARG A 157 -18.15 12.33 10.38
C ARG A 157 -18.44 13.49 9.42
N GLU A 158 -18.49 14.72 9.91
CA GLU A 158 -18.70 15.89 9.07
C GLU A 158 -17.56 16.09 8.05
N LYS A 159 -16.31 15.88 8.47
CA LYS A 159 -15.15 15.90 7.56
C LYS A 159 -15.25 14.77 6.52
N LEU A 160 -15.66 13.58 6.93
CA LEU A 160 -15.84 12.43 6.05
C LEU A 160 -16.89 12.70 4.97
N GLU A 161 -18.04 13.26 5.35
CA GLU A 161 -19.11 13.64 4.42
C GLU A 161 -18.68 14.67 3.38
N LYS A 162 -17.71 15.53 3.72
CA LYS A 162 -17.15 16.55 2.82
C LYS A 162 -15.90 16.08 2.06
N SER A 163 -15.44 14.85 2.32
CA SER A 163 -14.21 14.33 1.75
C SER A 163 -14.34 13.97 0.27
N LYS A 164 -13.19 13.74 -0.37
CA LYS A 164 -13.10 13.22 -1.75
C LYS A 164 -13.32 11.70 -1.84
N GLY A 165 -13.71 11.06 -0.74
CA GLY A 165 -13.95 9.63 -0.66
C GLY A 165 -12.66 8.80 -0.60
N PHE A 166 -12.71 7.62 -1.22
CA PHE A 166 -11.66 6.62 -1.15
C PHE A 166 -11.31 6.12 -2.55
N CYS A 167 -10.12 5.54 -2.72
CA CYS A 167 -9.85 4.74 -3.90
C CYS A 167 -10.58 3.38 -3.81
N LEU A 168 -10.80 2.70 -4.94
CA LEU A 168 -11.51 1.41 -4.96
C LEU A 168 -10.83 0.34 -4.11
N HIS A 169 -9.49 0.37 -4.01
CA HIS A 169 -8.73 -0.53 -3.15
C HIS A 169 -9.15 -0.36 -1.68
N HIS A 170 -9.02 0.85 -1.14
CA HIS A 170 -9.34 1.12 0.27
C HIS A 170 -10.82 1.18 0.56
N PHE A 171 -11.66 1.44 -0.45
CA PHE A 171 -13.10 1.33 -0.31
C PHE A 171 -13.53 -0.12 -0.04
N ALA A 172 -12.89 -1.12 -0.68
CA ALA A 172 -13.14 -2.53 -0.38
C ALA A 172 -12.74 -2.89 1.06
N ASP A 173 -11.60 -2.38 1.53
CA ASP A 173 -11.14 -2.57 2.91
C ASP A 173 -12.09 -1.91 3.92
N LEU A 174 -12.61 -0.72 3.58
CA LEU A 174 -13.59 -0.01 4.39
C LEU A 174 -14.91 -0.78 4.48
N CYS A 175 -15.43 -1.31 3.37
CA CYS A 175 -16.63 -2.15 3.37
C CYS A 175 -16.45 -3.40 4.24
N SER A 176 -15.30 -4.09 4.10
CA SER A 176 -14.98 -5.28 4.92
C SER A 176 -14.80 -4.91 6.39
N GLY A 177 -14.23 -3.74 6.67
CA GLY A 177 -14.09 -3.19 8.01
C GLY A 177 -15.45 -2.86 8.64
N ALA A 178 -16.41 -2.36 7.87
CA ALA A 178 -17.76 -2.07 8.37
C ALA A 178 -18.47 -3.35 8.85
N ASP A 179 -18.27 -4.48 8.16
CA ASP A 179 -18.80 -5.78 8.60
C ASP A 179 -18.21 -6.22 9.95
N LYS A 180 -16.95 -5.90 10.19
CA LYS A 180 -16.22 -6.26 11.41
C LYS A 180 -16.50 -5.32 12.60
N TYR A 181 -16.60 -4.01 12.35
CA TYR A 181 -16.57 -3.00 13.41
C TYR A 181 -17.91 -2.31 13.66
N LEU A 182 -18.87 -2.37 12.73
CA LEU A 182 -20.20 -1.78 12.88
C LEU A 182 -21.25 -2.86 13.20
N SER A 183 -22.27 -2.48 13.96
CA SER A 183 -23.50 -3.26 14.15
C SER A 183 -24.42 -3.14 12.93
N ASP A 184 -25.44 -3.99 12.82
CA ASP A 184 -26.44 -3.92 11.74
C ASP A 184 -27.11 -2.55 11.63
N LYS A 185 -27.38 -1.90 12.76
CA LYS A 185 -27.98 -0.56 12.77
C LYS A 185 -26.99 0.47 12.24
N GLU A 186 -25.75 0.47 12.75
CA GLU A 186 -24.71 1.40 12.31
C GLU A 186 -24.38 1.20 10.82
N ARG A 187 -24.37 -0.04 10.32
CA ARG A 187 -24.19 -0.33 8.88
C ARG A 187 -25.28 0.30 8.01
N LYS A 188 -26.54 0.21 8.43
CA LYS A 188 -27.68 0.82 7.71
C LYS A 188 -27.57 2.34 7.60
N GLU A 189 -26.93 2.99 8.57
CA GLU A 189 -26.67 4.43 8.56
C GLU A 189 -25.39 4.78 7.78
N PHE A 190 -24.35 3.92 7.87
CA PHE A 190 -23.04 4.14 7.26
C PHE A 190 -23.02 4.01 5.73
N TYR A 191 -23.60 2.93 5.19
CA TYR A 191 -23.48 2.64 3.75
C TYR A 191 -24.10 3.71 2.86
N PRO A 192 -25.30 4.26 3.14
CA PRO A 192 -25.86 5.34 2.33
C PRO A 192 -24.92 6.55 2.22
N VAL A 193 -24.29 6.94 3.33
CA VAL A 193 -23.34 8.05 3.37
C VAL A 193 -22.11 7.76 2.52
N ILE A 194 -21.46 6.62 2.74
CA ILE A 194 -20.23 6.30 2.01
C ILE A 194 -20.49 6.04 0.52
N PHE A 195 -21.59 5.39 0.15
CA PHE A 195 -21.91 5.14 -1.25
C PHE A 195 -22.17 6.45 -1.99
N GLN A 196 -22.90 7.38 -1.37
CA GLN A 196 -23.11 8.71 -1.93
C GLN A 196 -21.76 9.44 -2.15
N ILE A 197 -20.87 9.43 -1.14
CA ILE A 197 -19.54 10.06 -1.26
C ILE A 197 -18.75 9.42 -2.41
N MET A 198 -18.79 8.09 -2.54
CA MET A 198 -18.07 7.36 -3.59
C MET A 198 -18.63 7.66 -4.98
N GLU A 199 -19.94 7.60 -5.18
CA GLU A 199 -20.59 7.88 -6.47
C GLU A 199 -20.30 9.31 -6.93
N GLN A 200 -20.51 10.30 -6.06
CA GLN A 200 -20.25 11.71 -6.36
C GLN A 200 -18.80 11.96 -6.75
N ASN A 201 -17.85 11.34 -6.04
CA ASN A 201 -16.43 11.53 -6.34
C ASN A 201 -15.98 10.74 -7.57
N MET A 202 -16.58 9.59 -7.88
CA MET A 202 -16.33 8.88 -9.14
C MET A 202 -16.80 9.72 -10.34
N GLU A 203 -17.99 10.32 -10.26
CA GLU A 203 -18.51 11.23 -11.28
C GLU A 203 -17.64 12.49 -11.42
N ARG A 204 -17.22 13.10 -10.31
CA ARG A 204 -16.31 14.26 -10.30
C ARG A 204 -15.01 13.96 -11.04
N ILE A 205 -14.34 12.86 -10.69
CA ILE A 205 -13.08 12.45 -11.34
C ILE A 205 -13.30 12.11 -12.82
N SER A 206 -14.41 11.46 -13.17
CA SER A 206 -14.75 11.18 -14.56
C SER A 206 -14.88 12.46 -15.37
N GLY A 207 -15.66 13.43 -14.89
CA GLY A 207 -15.81 14.73 -15.56
C GLY A 207 -14.51 15.52 -15.65
N ASP A 208 -13.65 15.43 -14.64
CA ASP A 208 -12.32 16.03 -14.70
C ASP A 208 -11.46 15.39 -15.81
N VAL A 209 -11.53 14.07 -16.00
CA VAL A 209 -10.82 13.34 -17.07
C VAL A 209 -11.39 13.69 -18.44
N ASP A 210 -12.72 13.79 -18.56
CA ASP A 210 -13.37 14.19 -19.81
C ASP A 210 -12.91 15.59 -20.23
N TRP A 211 -12.93 16.55 -19.30
CA TRP A 211 -12.44 17.91 -19.58
C TRP A 211 -10.93 17.94 -19.87
N PHE A 212 -10.14 17.08 -19.21
CA PHE A 212 -8.72 16.93 -19.55
C PHE A 212 -8.54 16.52 -21.02
N ILE A 213 -9.34 15.57 -21.52
CA ILE A 213 -9.30 15.14 -22.93
C ILE A 213 -9.76 16.27 -23.85
N GLU A 214 -10.89 16.91 -23.54
CA GLU A 214 -11.46 18.01 -24.34
C GLU A 214 -10.51 19.21 -24.47
N LYS A 215 -9.65 19.46 -23.47
CA LYS A 215 -8.65 20.54 -23.51
C LYS A 215 -7.60 20.38 -24.61
N PHE A 216 -7.45 19.17 -25.17
CA PHE A 216 -6.58 18.91 -26.33
C PHE A 216 -7.29 19.13 -27.68
N ASP A 217 -8.61 19.39 -27.68
CA ASP A 217 -9.29 19.89 -28.87
C ASP A 217 -8.83 21.33 -29.16
N TYR A 218 -8.56 21.64 -30.43
CA TYR A 218 -8.13 22.97 -30.87
C TYR A 218 -9.16 24.06 -30.53
N LEU A 219 -10.45 23.73 -30.49
CA LEU A 219 -11.54 24.63 -30.10
C LEU A 219 -11.44 25.08 -28.64
N ASN A 220 -10.87 24.23 -27.78
CA ASN A 220 -10.76 24.46 -26.35
C ASN A 220 -9.36 24.91 -25.91
N LYS A 221 -8.45 25.18 -26.85
CA LYS A 221 -7.05 25.50 -26.55
C LYS A 221 -6.91 26.60 -25.49
N ASP A 222 -7.69 27.67 -25.64
CA ASP A 222 -7.65 28.85 -24.77
C ASP A 222 -8.68 28.79 -23.61
N ALA A 223 -9.47 27.71 -23.52
CA ALA A 223 -10.39 27.49 -22.41
C ALA A 223 -9.66 27.14 -21.11
N ASP A 224 -10.24 27.52 -19.97
CA ASP A 224 -9.67 27.27 -18.64
C ASP A 224 -9.60 25.77 -18.31
N TRP A 225 -8.53 25.33 -17.66
CA TRP A 225 -8.35 23.91 -17.32
C TRP A 225 -9.27 23.40 -16.21
N LYS A 226 -10.01 24.28 -15.52
CA LYS A 226 -10.80 23.96 -14.33
C LYS A 226 -9.93 23.17 -13.35
N GLN A 227 -10.42 22.03 -12.86
CA GLN A 227 -9.69 21.13 -11.96
C GLN A 227 -8.98 19.98 -12.71
N SER A 228 -8.88 20.03 -14.04
CA SER A 228 -8.52 18.85 -14.84
C SER A 228 -7.03 18.64 -15.12
N LYS A 229 -6.14 19.57 -14.74
CA LYS A 229 -4.70 19.48 -15.06
C LYS A 229 -4.05 18.19 -14.55
N ASP A 230 -4.51 17.71 -13.40
CA ASP A 230 -4.04 16.52 -12.72
C ASP A 230 -5.09 15.38 -12.72
N ALA A 231 -6.10 15.45 -13.60
CA ALA A 231 -7.18 14.48 -13.66
C ALA A 231 -6.68 13.04 -13.89
N VAL A 232 -5.64 12.87 -14.73
CA VAL A 232 -5.08 11.55 -15.04
C VAL A 232 -4.53 10.87 -13.78
N GLN A 233 -3.69 11.57 -13.01
CA GLN A 233 -3.08 11.00 -11.80
C GLN A 233 -4.12 10.75 -10.70
N ARG A 234 -5.08 11.67 -10.51
CA ARG A 234 -6.19 11.48 -9.55
C ARG A 234 -7.11 10.33 -9.97
N GLY A 235 -7.38 10.18 -11.27
CA GLY A 235 -8.12 9.05 -11.83
C GLY A 235 -7.44 7.70 -11.57
N MET A 236 -6.14 7.61 -11.84
CA MET A 236 -5.36 6.40 -11.54
C MET A 236 -5.34 6.08 -10.04
N GLN A 237 -5.14 7.10 -9.19
CA GLN A 237 -5.22 6.95 -7.73
C GLN A 237 -6.61 6.48 -7.28
N LYS A 238 -7.70 7.05 -7.81
CA LYS A 238 -9.06 6.65 -7.44
C LYS A 238 -9.34 5.19 -7.77
N LEU A 239 -8.82 4.68 -8.89
CA LEU A 239 -9.06 3.31 -9.33
C LEU A 239 -8.18 2.27 -8.63
N ARG A 240 -6.92 2.59 -8.34
CA ARG A 240 -5.91 1.61 -7.86
C ARG A 240 -5.19 1.98 -6.57
N GLY A 241 -5.42 3.18 -6.06
CA GLY A 241 -4.70 3.73 -4.91
C GLY A 241 -3.30 4.26 -5.27
N GLY A 242 -2.55 4.65 -4.24
CA GLY A 242 -1.20 5.19 -4.35
C GLY A 242 -1.12 6.58 -5.00
N TYR A 243 0.10 7.00 -5.35
CA TYR A 243 0.37 8.31 -5.94
C TYR A 243 1.21 8.15 -7.22
N PRO A 244 0.57 7.95 -8.38
CA PRO A 244 1.29 7.69 -9.64
C PRO A 244 2.23 8.82 -10.08
N ALA A 245 1.95 10.05 -9.66
CA ALA A 245 2.71 11.24 -10.02
C ALA A 245 3.69 11.70 -8.93
N ASP A 246 3.73 11.02 -7.78
CA ASP A 246 4.67 11.40 -6.75
C ASP A 246 6.11 11.20 -7.25
N PRO A 247 7.00 12.18 -7.00
CA PRO A 247 8.41 11.95 -7.21
C PRO A 247 8.88 10.84 -6.26
N ALA A 248 9.94 10.15 -6.64
CA ALA A 248 10.57 9.19 -5.75
C ALA A 248 10.95 9.88 -4.43
N TYR A 249 10.55 9.28 -3.30
CA TYR A 249 10.91 9.77 -1.98
C TYR A 249 12.42 9.62 -1.78
N LYS A 250 13.09 10.68 -1.31
CA LYS A 250 14.56 10.72 -1.15
C LYS A 250 14.95 11.01 0.28
N GLN A 251 16.15 10.56 0.64
CA GLN A 251 16.82 10.96 1.86
C GLN A 251 16.84 12.49 1.97
N ARG A 252 16.31 13.00 3.09
CA ARG A 252 16.35 14.41 3.45
C ARG A 252 17.65 14.77 4.17
#